data_AF-A0A6C0C476-F1
#
_entry.id   AF-A0A6C0C476-F1
#
_cell.length_a   1.000
_cell.length_b   1.000
_cell.length_c   1.000
_cell.angle_alpha   90.00
_cell.angle_beta   90.00
_cell.angle_gamma   90.00
#
_symmetry.space_group_name_H-M   'P 1'
#
loop_
_entity.id
_entity.type
_entity.pdbx_description
1 polymer ?
#
loop_
_entity_poly.entity_id
_entity_poly.type
_entity_poly.pdbx_seq_one_letter_code
_entity_poly.pdbx_strand_id
1 'polypeptide(L)' 'MKFINIPVFIVSLAIGIFLVYIGAPRPDIIYVYPNPDNLQKLQYKDKGGNCFGFDSKQVTCPVQKKLIREYPMQEGSGK' A
#
# COMPACT_ATOMS: atom_id res chain seq x y z
N MET A 1 -34.60 -29.82 17.12
CA MET A 1 -33.51 -29.02 16.53
C MET A 1 -32.88 -29.80 15.37
N LYS A 2 -33.51 -29.82 14.18
CA LYS A 2 -33.00 -30.46 12.97
C LYS A 2 -33.39 -29.58 11.78
N PHE A 3 -32.70 -28.45 11.64
CA PHE A 3 -33.03 -27.46 10.60
C PHE A 3 -31.82 -27.11 9.71
N ILE A 4 -30.63 -27.60 10.04
CA ILE A 4 -29.41 -27.32 9.26
C ILE A 4 -28.77 -28.64 8.84
N ASN A 5 -28.62 -28.78 7.52
CA ASN A 5 -27.87 -29.85 6.90
C ASN A 5 -26.40 -29.42 6.81
N ILE A 6 -25.58 -29.90 7.76
CA ILE A 6 -24.17 -29.52 7.93
C ILE A 6 -23.33 -29.67 6.64
N PRO A 7 -23.37 -30.81 5.90
CA PRO A 7 -22.57 -30.92 4.69
C PRO A 7 -22.99 -29.93 3.60
N VAL A 8 -24.29 -29.65 3.44
CA VAL A 8 -24.78 -28.64 2.49
C VAL A 8 -24.29 -27.24 2.89
N PHE A 9 -24.31 -26.93 4.19
CA PHE A 9 -23.79 -25.67 4.70
C PHE A 9 -22.30 -25.49 4.38
N ILE A 10 -21.47 -26.52 4.64
CA ILE A 10 -20.03 -26.46 4.37
C ILE A 10 -19.74 -26.26 2.87
N VAL A 11 -20.45 -26.98 2.00
CA VAL A 11 -20.27 -26.84 0.54
C VAL A 11 -20.66 -25.44 0.09
N SER A 12 -21.79 -24.90 0.57
CA SER A 12 -22.22 -23.55 0.23
C SER A 12 -21.24 -22.48 0.72
N LEU A 13 -20.65 -22.65 1.91
CA LEU A 13 -19.65 -21.76 2.47
C LEU A 13 -18.35 -21.79 1.66
N ALA A 14 -17.89 -22.98 1.26
CA ALA A 14 -16.68 -23.13 0.46
C ALA A 14 -16.82 -22.44 -0.91
N ILE A 15 -17.96 -22.59 -1.58
CA ILE A 15 -18.24 -21.91 -2.86
C ILE A 15 -18.28 -20.39 -2.66
N GLY A 16 -18.92 -19.91 -1.60
CA GLY A 16 -18.96 -18.47 -1.30
C GLY A 16 -17.58 -17.87 -1.09
N ILE A 17 -16.73 -18.52 -0.26
CA ILE A 17 -15.35 -18.08 -0.03
C ILE A 17 -14.54 -18.11 -1.32
N PHE A 18 -14.72 -19.15 -2.15
CA PHE A 18 -14.03 -19.26 -3.43
C PHE A 18 -14.37 -18.11 -4.38
N LEU A 19 -15.65 -17.77 -4.51
CA LEU A 19 -16.11 -16.66 -5.36
C LEU A 19 -15.54 -15.31 -4.90
N VAL A 20 -15.52 -15.06 -3.59
CA VAL A 20 -14.89 -13.86 -3.02
C VAL A 20 -13.39 -13.82 -3.34
N TYR A 21 -12.71 -14.96 -3.21
CA TYR A 21 -11.28 -15.05 -3.45
C TYR A 21 -10.88 -14.74 -4.89
N ILE A 22 -11.61 -15.30 -5.88
CA ILE A 22 -11.31 -15.04 -7.30
C ILE A 22 -11.77 -13.65 -7.78
N GLY A 23 -12.77 -13.08 -7.10
CA GLY A 23 -13.29 -11.73 -7.40
C GLY A 23 -12.52 -10.60 -6.72
N ALA A 24 -11.65 -10.91 -5.76
CA ALA A 24 -10.88 -9.90 -5.06
C ALA A 24 -9.90 -9.19 -6.02
N PRO A 25 -9.92 -7.84 -6.09
CA PRO A 25 -8.95 -7.11 -6.89
C PRO A 25 -7.54 -7.34 -6.33
N ARG A 26 -6.53 -7.27 -7.22
CA ARG A 26 -5.14 -7.31 -6.79
C ARG A 26 -4.83 -6.06 -5.96
N PRO A 27 -4.02 -6.18 -4.88
CA PRO A 27 -3.62 -5.01 -4.12
C PRO A 27 -2.74 -4.10 -4.98
N ASP A 28 -3.08 -2.81 -5.01
CA ASP A 28 -2.28 -1.80 -5.68
C ASP A 28 -1.06 -1.44 -4.82
N ILE A 29 0.13 -1.59 -5.40
CA ILE A 29 1.39 -1.19 -4.75
C ILE A 29 1.68 0.26 -5.14
N ILE A 30 1.45 1.19 -4.21
CA ILE A 30 1.75 2.61 -4.41
C ILE A 30 3.12 2.91 -3.78
N TYR A 31 4.07 3.37 -4.60
CA TYR A 31 5.37 3.84 -4.13
C TYR A 31 5.27 5.30 -3.72
N VAL A 32 5.21 5.55 -2.42
CA VAL A 32 5.24 6.89 -1.84
C VAL A 32 6.68 7.23 -1.47
N TYR A 33 7.13 8.44 -1.80
CA TYR A 33 8.42 8.97 -1.37
C TYR A 33 8.28 9.80 -0.09
N PRO A 34 9.31 9.80 0.79
CA PRO A 34 9.33 10.66 1.97
C PRO A 34 9.29 12.13 1.58
N ASN A 35 8.33 12.84 2.15
CA ASN A 35 8.20 14.29 2.06
C ASN A 35 8.04 14.87 3.47
N PRO A 36 8.36 16.16 3.70
CA PRO A 36 8.27 16.77 5.02
C PRO A 36 6.90 16.65 5.71
N ASP A 37 5.82 16.55 4.93
CA ASP A 37 4.44 16.48 5.42
C ASP A 37 3.99 15.07 5.83
N ASN A 38 4.69 14.04 5.37
CA ASN A 38 4.34 12.62 5.52
C ASN A 38 5.28 11.82 6.44
N LEU A 39 6.36 12.45 6.92
CA LEU A 39 7.39 11.80 7.76
C LEU A 39 6.83 11.12 9.00
N GLN A 40 5.84 11.73 9.65
CA GLN A 40 5.22 11.19 10.87
C GLN A 40 4.05 10.24 10.58
N LYS A 41 3.59 10.16 9.33
CA LYS A 41 2.39 9.41 8.94
C LYS A 41 2.74 8.07 8.27
N LEU A 42 3.94 7.94 7.70
CA LEU A 42 4.35 6.80 6.90
C LEU A 42 5.68 6.23 7.38
N GLN A 43 5.74 4.90 7.49
CA GLN A 43 6.98 4.16 7.69
C GLN A 43 7.37 3.45 6.39
N TYR A 44 8.66 3.44 6.08
CA TYR A 44 9.18 2.93 4.82
C TYR A 44 9.82 1.57 5.04
N LYS A 45 9.41 0.58 4.25
CA LYS A 45 9.95 -0.77 4.32
C LYS A 45 11.09 -0.93 3.32
N ASP A 46 12.25 -1.38 3.78
CA ASP A 46 13.36 -1.74 2.89
C ASP A 46 13.14 -3.11 2.23
N LYS A 47 14.07 -3.48 1.34
CA LYS A 47 14.07 -4.81 0.70
C LYS A 47 14.34 -5.96 1.67
N GLY A 48 14.93 -5.68 2.83
CA GLY A 48 15.23 -6.64 3.91
C GLY A 48 14.07 -6.85 4.88
N GLY A 49 12.97 -6.11 4.73
CA GLY A 49 11.80 -6.19 5.60
C GLY A 49 11.84 -5.30 6.84
N ASN A 50 12.87 -4.47 7.00
CA ASN A 50 13.00 -3.54 8.10
C ASN A 50 12.22 -2.24 7.80
N CYS A 51 11.60 -1.67 8.82
CA CYS A 51 10.86 -0.43 8.73
C CYS A 51 11.71 0.75 9.22
N PHE A 52 11.71 1.86 8.48
CA PHE A 52 12.46 3.08 8.78
C PHE A 52 11.56 4.31 8.76
N GLY A 53 11.87 5.26 9.65
CA GLY A 53 11.38 6.63 9.58
C GLY A 53 12.42 7.54 8.94
N PHE A 54 11.97 8.64 8.34
CA PHE A 54 12.83 9.70 7.83
C PHE A 54 12.57 10.98 8.61
N ASP A 55 13.61 11.77 8.84
CA ASP A 55 13.52 13.13 9.37
C ASP A 55 13.97 14.14 8.30
N SER A 56 13.21 15.22 8.11
CA SER A 56 13.62 16.32 7.25
C SER A 56 14.38 17.37 8.06
N LYS A 57 15.50 17.83 7.50
CA LYS A 57 16.20 19.03 7.98
C LYS A 57 15.94 20.18 7.03
N GLN A 58 15.56 21.33 7.58
CA GLN A 58 15.42 22.54 6.78
C GLN A 58 16.81 23.06 6.39
N VAL A 59 17.00 23.30 5.11
CA VAL A 59 18.25 23.82 4.54
C VAL A 59 17.95 24.99 3.62
N THR A 60 18.93 25.88 3.45
CA THR A 60 18.83 26.96 2.46
C THR A 60 18.87 26.36 1.06
N CYS A 61 17.88 26.69 0.22
CA CYS A 61 17.83 26.21 -1.15
C CYS A 61 19.02 26.75 -1.95
N PRO A 62 19.83 25.89 -2.60
CA PRO A 62 20.93 26.34 -3.43
C PRO A 62 20.41 27.10 -4.66
N VAL A 63 21.09 28.17 -5.05
CA VAL A 63 20.73 28.99 -6.22
C VAL A 63 20.85 28.20 -7.54
N GLN A 64 21.73 27.20 -7.56
CA GLN A 64 21.97 26.35 -8.72
C GLN A 64 20.99 25.17 -8.78
N LYS A 65 20.09 25.19 -9.76
CA LYS A 65 19.05 24.15 -9.96
C LYS A 65 19.60 22.72 -10.13
N LYS A 66 20.83 22.54 -10.63
CA LYS A 66 21.46 21.22 -10.81
C LYS A 66 21.72 20.47 -9.50
N LEU A 67 21.75 21.17 -8.36
CA LEU A 67 21.89 20.55 -7.04
C LEU A 67 20.55 20.15 -6.42
N ILE A 68 19.43 20.49 -7.08
CA ILE A 68 18.09 20.16 -6.62
C ILE A 68 17.66 18.88 -7.35
N ARG A 69 17.35 17.84 -6.58
CA ARG A 69 16.83 16.58 -7.12
C ARG A 69 15.32 16.64 -7.18
N GLU A 70 14.79 16.63 -8.39
CA GLU A 70 13.34 16.62 -8.62
C GLU A 70 12.83 15.17 -8.66
N TYR A 71 11.67 14.95 -8.05
CA TYR A 71 10.94 13.68 -8.12
C TYR A 71 9.61 13.94 -8.83
N PRO A 72 9.37 13.38 -10.02
CA PRO A 72 8.11 13.58 -10.71
C PRO A 72 6.97 12.93 -9.92
N MET A 73 5.82 13.62 -9.85
CA MET A 73 4.61 13.06 -9.27
C MET A 73 4.24 11.79 -10.05
N GLN A 74 4.23 10.64 -9.36
CA GLN A 74 3.76 9.40 -9.93
C GLN A 74 2.24 9.54 -10.03
N GLU A 75 1.73 9.91 -11.21
CA GLU A 75 0.30 9.91 -11.47
C GLU A 75 -0.13 8.45 -11.44
N GLY A 76 -0.81 8.06 -10.36
CA GLY A 76 -1.30 6.70 -10.19
C GLY A 76 -2.13 6.36 -11.40
N SER A 77 -1.73 5.32 -12.13
CA SER A 77 -2.38 4.85 -13.34
C SER A 77 -3.88 4.68 -13.07
N GLY A 78 -4.66 5.70 -13.42
CA GLY A 78 -6.10 5.64 -13.39
C GLY A 78 -6.53 4.59 -14.39
N LYS A 79 -6.98 3.45 -13.87
CA LYS A 79 -7.78 2.51 -14.62
C LYS A 79 -8.92 2.02 -13.76
#